data_AF-A0A1G5RJ91-F1
#
_entry.id   AF-A0A1G5RJ91-F1
#
_cell.length_a   1.000
_cell.length_b   1.000
_cell.length_c   1.000
_cell.angle_alpha   90.00
_cell.angle_beta   90.00
_cell.angle_gamma   90.00
#
_symmetry.space_group_name_H-M   'P 1'
#
loop_
_entity.id
_entity.type
_entity.pdbx_description
1 polymer ?
#
loop_
_entity_poly.entity_id
_entity_poly.type
_entity_poly.pdbx_seq_one_letter_code
_entity_poly.pdbx_strand_id
1 'polypeptide(L)'
;MKPSVKHLEGRHLTATDKRIILECIEFLRGKDNYEIMLGRKGSPKRYCLCTDPEIPNRYAVAIEESYRTDSGRRDTRTSSHVVEVRGVDPLPHIQLADQQLELF
;
A
#
# COMPACT_ATOMS: atom_id res chain seq x y z
N MET A 1 -16.27 -15.13 0.03
CA MET A 1 -15.14 -15.18 1.00
C MET A 1 -14.94 -13.76 1.56
N LYS A 2 -14.57 -13.58 2.84
CA LYS A 2 -14.42 -12.24 3.42
C LYS A 2 -13.08 -11.61 2.99
N PRO A 3 -13.03 -10.35 2.51
CA PRO A 3 -11.78 -9.67 2.17
C PRO A 3 -10.78 -9.68 3.33
N SER A 4 -9.54 -10.07 3.07
CA SER A 4 -8.50 -10.12 4.11
C SER A 4 -7.10 -9.96 3.53
N VAL A 5 -6.19 -9.42 4.36
CA VAL A 5 -4.78 -9.22 4.04
C VAL A 5 -3.93 -10.15 4.91
N LYS A 6 -3.17 -11.00 4.25
CA LYS A 6 -2.12 -11.83 4.85
C LYS A 6 -0.78 -11.12 4.63
N HIS A 7 -0.12 -10.79 5.73
CA HIS A 7 1.19 -10.15 5.71
C HIS A 7 2.26 -11.22 5.48
N LEU A 8 3.13 -11.02 4.48
CA LEU A 8 4.18 -11.97 4.10
C LEU A 8 5.55 -11.48 4.58
N GLU A 9 5.91 -10.23 4.25
CA GLU A 9 7.24 -9.66 4.52
C GLU A 9 7.12 -8.19 4.92
N GLY A 10 8.05 -7.71 5.75
CA GLY A 10 8.09 -6.33 6.25
C GLY A 10 7.92 -6.23 7.76
N ARG A 11 7.72 -4.99 8.26
CA ARG A 11 7.42 -4.72 9.68
C ARG A 11 5.97 -5.09 10.00
N HIS A 12 5.62 -5.12 11.28
CA HIS A 12 4.24 -5.40 11.69
C HIS A 12 3.24 -4.42 11.06
N LEU A 13 2.27 -4.96 10.30
CA LEU A 13 1.11 -4.23 9.81
C LEU A 13 -0.05 -4.28 10.81
N THR A 14 -0.55 -3.11 11.19
CA THR A 14 -1.71 -3.01 12.08
C THR A 14 -2.99 -3.47 11.38
N ALA A 15 -4.04 -3.77 12.16
CA ALA A 15 -5.35 -4.08 11.60
C ALA A 15 -5.93 -2.92 10.77
N THR A 16 -5.59 -1.67 11.12
CA THR A 16 -6.00 -0.48 10.35
C THR A 16 -5.28 -0.41 9.02
N ASP A 17 -3.97 -0.66 8.99
CA ASP A 17 -3.19 -0.68 7.74
C ASP A 17 -3.76 -1.72 6.77
N LYS A 18 -4.10 -2.91 7.26
CA LYS A 18 -4.72 -3.98 6.44
C LYS A 18 -6.07 -3.56 5.85
N ARG A 19 -6.90 -2.83 6.59
CA ARG A 19 -8.18 -2.31 6.07
C ARG A 19 -7.94 -1.26 4.98
N ILE A 20 -6.99 -0.35 5.21
CA ILE A 20 -6.66 0.68 4.23
C ILE A 20 -6.09 0.08 2.95
N ILE A 21 -5.24 -0.94 3.04
CA ILE A 21 -4.73 -1.68 1.87
C ILE A 21 -5.90 -2.22 1.02
N LEU A 22 -6.93 -2.80 1.66
CA LEU A 22 -8.13 -3.26 0.94
C LEU A 22 -8.91 -2.10 0.31
N GLU A 23 -9.08 -0.98 1.04
CA GLU A 23 -9.74 0.23 0.51
C GLU A 23 -8.98 0.79 -0.70
N CYS A 24 -7.65 0.81 -0.66
CA CYS A 24 -6.81 1.24 -1.77
C CYS A 24 -6.94 0.32 -2.98
N ILE A 25 -6.96 -1.00 -2.77
CA ILE A 25 -7.18 -1.95 -3.86
C ILE A 25 -8.53 -1.70 -4.54
N GLU A 26 -9.60 -1.55 -3.77
CA GLU A 26 -10.92 -1.27 -4.33
C GLU A 26 -10.99 0.10 -5.03
N PHE A 27 -10.30 1.12 -4.50
CA PHE A 27 -10.20 2.43 -5.16
C PHE A 27 -9.49 2.36 -6.51
N LEU A 28 -8.41 1.58 -6.61
CA LEU A 28 -7.60 1.45 -7.83
C LEU A 28 -8.28 0.62 -8.93
N ARG A 29 -9.29 -0.20 -8.61
CA ARG A 29 -9.97 -1.11 -9.55
C ARG A 29 -10.62 -0.40 -10.75
N GLY A 30 -10.95 0.88 -10.62
CA GLY A 30 -11.54 1.71 -11.69
C GLY A 30 -10.61 2.79 -12.23
N LYS A 31 -9.29 2.67 -12.00
CA LYS A 31 -8.31 3.68 -12.39
C LYS A 31 -7.39 3.15 -13.48
N ASP A 32 -7.12 3.99 -14.47
CA ASP A 32 -6.21 3.67 -15.58
C ASP A 32 -4.73 3.73 -15.16
N ASN A 33 -4.43 4.39 -14.04
CA ASN A 33 -3.08 4.52 -13.48
C ASN A 33 -3.14 4.41 -11.95
N TYR A 34 -2.09 3.86 -11.36
CA TYR A 34 -1.96 3.82 -9.90
C TYR A 34 -1.32 5.09 -9.38
N GLU A 35 -1.99 5.75 -8.44
CA GLU A 35 -1.42 6.91 -7.75
C GLU A 35 -0.16 6.51 -6.99
N ILE A 36 0.82 7.41 -6.97
CA ILE A 36 2.10 7.20 -6.28
C ILE A 36 1.87 7.03 -4.78
N MET A 37 0.94 7.78 -4.19
CA MET A 37 0.67 7.74 -2.75
C MET A 37 -0.78 8.06 -2.41
N LEU A 38 -1.55 7.03 -2.05
CA LEU A 38 -2.93 7.13 -1.60
C LEU A 38 -3.00 7.51 -0.12
N GLY A 39 -3.58 8.66 0.18
CA GLY A 39 -3.82 9.13 1.55
C GLY A 39 -5.24 8.86 2.02
N ARG A 40 -5.42 8.62 3.33
CA ARG A 40 -6.74 8.61 3.97
C ARG A 40 -6.93 9.87 4.80
N LYS A 41 -8.12 10.48 4.72
CA LYS A 41 -8.47 11.66 5.53
C LYS A 41 -8.24 11.38 7.02
N GLY A 42 -7.42 12.21 7.66
CA GLY A 42 -7.10 12.10 9.09
C GLY A 42 -6.03 11.07 9.45
N SER A 43 -5.45 10.36 8.47
CA SER A 43 -4.28 9.50 8.68
C SER A 43 -3.00 10.26 8.32
N PRO A 44 -1.92 10.15 9.11
CA PRO A 44 -0.59 10.64 8.71
C PRO A 44 0.11 9.73 7.70
N LYS A 45 -0.52 8.58 7.36
CA LYS A 45 0.05 7.57 6.47
C LYS A 45 -0.47 7.67 5.04
N ARG A 46 0.41 7.39 4.10
CA ARG A 46 0.17 7.29 2.66
C ARG A 46 0.63 5.92 2.16
N TYR A 47 -0.06 5.38 1.15
CA TYR A 47 0.12 4.00 0.69
C TYR A 47 0.34 3.97 -0.83
N CYS A 48 1.38 3.26 -1.27
CA CYS A 48 1.61 2.89 -2.67
C CYS A 48 1.46 1.38 -2.81
N LEU A 49 0.82 0.91 -3.88
CA LEU A 49 0.69 -0.52 -4.17
C LEU A 49 1.30 -0.84 -5.53
N CYS A 50 2.06 -1.94 -5.57
CA CYS A 50 2.54 -2.58 -6.79
C CYS A 50 1.91 -3.97 -6.90
N THR A 51 1.44 -4.33 -8.09
CA THR A 51 0.97 -5.69 -8.37
C THR A 51 2.16 -6.58 -8.72
N ASP A 52 2.16 -7.82 -8.22
CA ASP A 52 3.11 -8.84 -8.64
C ASP A 52 2.66 -9.44 -9.99
N PRO A 53 3.52 -9.41 -11.04
CA PRO A 53 3.15 -9.94 -12.36
C PRO A 53 3.07 -11.46 -12.41
N GLU A 54 3.75 -12.17 -11.50
CA GLU A 54 3.80 -13.63 -11.45
C GLU A 54 2.70 -14.21 -10.55
N ILE A 55 2.38 -13.52 -9.45
CA ILE A 55 1.45 -14.02 -8.42
C ILE A 55 0.22 -13.12 -8.31
N PRO A 56 -0.94 -13.54 -8.83
CA PRO A 56 -2.17 -12.77 -8.69
C PRO A 56 -2.55 -12.62 -7.21
N ASN A 57 -2.97 -11.42 -6.82
CA ASN A 57 -3.28 -11.01 -5.44
C ASN A 57 -2.08 -10.86 -4.50
N ARG A 58 -0.85 -10.94 -5.00
CA ARG A 58 0.33 -10.50 -4.25
C ARG A 58 0.64 -9.06 -4.60
N TYR A 59 0.93 -8.27 -3.58
CA TYR A 59 1.23 -6.85 -3.72
C TYR A 59 2.46 -6.47 -2.90
N ALA A 60 3.35 -5.67 -3.49
CA ALA A 60 4.28 -4.87 -2.71
C ALA A 60 3.56 -3.60 -2.26
N VAL A 61 3.70 -3.24 -0.99
CA VAL A 61 3.06 -2.06 -0.40
C VAL A 61 4.11 -1.20 0.29
N ALA A 62 4.23 0.06 -0.16
CA ALA A 62 5.06 1.05 0.49
C ALA A 62 4.15 1.96 1.33
N ILE A 63 4.47 2.09 2.61
CA ILE A 63 3.74 2.94 3.55
C ILE A 63 4.68 4.04 4.01
N GLU A 64 4.35 5.27 3.68
CA GLU A 64 5.03 6.44 4.21
C GLU A 64 4.21 7.06 5.32
N GLU A 65 4.86 7.39 6.42
CA GLU A 65 4.25 7.98 7.59
C GLU A 65 4.94 9.30 7.93
N SER A 66 4.15 10.37 7.96
CA SER A 66 4.60 11.67 8.47
C SER A 66 4.55 11.68 10.00
N TYR A 67 5.66 12.06 10.63
CA TYR A 67 5.75 12.17 12.09
C TYR A 67 6.43 13.49 12.51
N ARG A 68 6.36 13.81 13.80
CA ARG A 68 7.15 14.91 14.38
C ARG A 68 8.27 14.33 15.21
N THR A 69 9.47 14.85 14.99
CA THR A 69 10.63 14.60 15.83
C THR A 69 10.46 15.29 17.19
N ASP A 70 11.29 14.93 18.17
CA ASP A 70 11.31 15.56 19.49
C ASP A 70 11.57 17.08 19.41
N SER A 71 12.27 17.53 18.35
CA SER A 71 12.49 18.94 18.04
C SER A 71 11.29 19.67 17.43
N GLY A 72 10.16 18.99 17.24
CA GLY A 72 8.95 19.50 16.60
C GLY A 72 9.00 19.55 15.06
N ARG A 73 10.15 19.23 14.44
CA ARG A 73 10.30 19.15 12.98
C ARG A 73 9.47 18.01 12.42
N ARG A 74 8.81 18.27 11.29
CA ARG A 74 8.13 17.24 10.50
C ARG A 74 9.17 16.42 9.74
N ASP A 75 8.96 15.11 9.74
CA ASP A 75 9.79 14.17 9.01
C ASP A 75 8.92 13.02 8.49
N THR A 76 9.46 12.23 7.57
CA THR A 76 8.76 11.12 6.90
C THR A 76 9.58 9.85 7.00
N ARG A 77 8.91 8.73 7.26
CA ARG A 77 9.52 7.40 7.19
C ARG A 77 8.76 6.54 6.20
N THR A 78 9.48 5.81 5.34
CA THR A 78 8.90 4.83 4.42
C THR A 78 9.19 3.42 4.91
N SER A 79 8.23 2.52 4.72
CA SER A 79 8.39 1.09 5.01
C SER A 79 7.77 0.26 3.89
N SER A 80 8.52 -0.72 3.40
CA SER A 80 8.11 -1.64 2.35
C SER A 80 7.60 -2.94 2.96
N HIS A 81 6.53 -3.48 2.38
CA HIS A 81 5.86 -4.69 2.81
C HIS A 81 5.45 -5.53 1.61
N VAL A 82 5.30 -6.83 1.82
CA VAL A 82 4.71 -7.73 0.83
C VAL A 82 3.49 -8.39 1.46
N VAL A 83 2.35 -8.33 0.74
CA VAL A 83 1.08 -8.85 1.23
C VAL A 83 0.41 -9.73 0.18
N GLU A 84 -0.33 -10.72 0.66
CA GLU A 84 -1.25 -11.54 -0.13
C GLU A 84 -2.67 -11.17 0.27
N VAL A 85 -3.52 -10.90 -0.71
CA VAL A 85 -4.90 -10.47 -0.48
C VAL A 85 -5.83 -11.60 -0.90
N ARG A 86 -6.91 -11.79 -0.14
CA ARG A 86 -7.89 -12.85 -0.39
C ARG A 86 -9.30 -12.33 -0.32
N GLY A 87 -10.21 -12.93 -1.10
CA GLY A 87 -11.63 -12.58 -1.09
C GLY A 87 -11.96 -11.28 -1.84
N VAL A 88 -11.05 -10.81 -2.70
CA VAL A 88 -11.22 -9.73 -3.68
C VAL A 88 -10.56 -10.18 -4.98
N ASP A 89 -11.04 -9.73 -6.14
CA ASP A 89 -10.36 -10.06 -7.39
C ASP A 89 -9.06 -9.27 -7.51
N PRO A 90 -8.02 -9.86 -8.13
CA PRO A 90 -6.75 -9.18 -8.32
C PRO A 90 -6.92 -7.94 -9.17
N LEU A 91 -6.16 -6.91 -8.84
CA LEU A 91 -6.00 -5.77 -9.73
C LEU A 91 -5.29 -6.20 -11.01
N PRO A 92 -5.64 -5.61 -12.18
CA PRO A 92 -4.88 -5.84 -13.40
C PRO A 92 -3.43 -5.41 -13.19
N HIS A 93 -2.48 -6.13 -13.77
CA HIS A 93 -1.09 -5.68 -13.71
C HIS A 93 -0.95 -4.36 -14.48
N ILE A 94 -0.49 -3.31 -13.79
CA ILE A 94 -0.18 -2.01 -14.39
C ILE A 94 1.29 -1.75 -14.18
N GLN A 95 1.96 -1.33 -15.25
CA GLN A 95 3.35 -0.92 -15.20
C GLN A 95 3.46 0.35 -14.36
N LEU A 96 4.18 0.27 -13.25
CA LEU A 96 4.40 1.42 -12.37
C LEU A 96 5.28 2.47 -13.05
N ALA A 97 5.10 3.74 -12.67
CA ALA A 97 6.04 4.79 -13.01
C ALA A 97 7.36 4.60 -12.24
N ASP A 98 8.49 5.06 -12.81
CA ASP A 98 9.82 4.93 -12.19
C ASP A 98 9.86 5.46 -10.75
N GLN A 99 9.16 6.56 -10.48
CA GLN A 99 9.04 7.17 -9.15
C GLN A 99 8.38 6.26 -8.11
N GLN A 100 7.51 5.34 -8.54
CA GLN A 100 6.87 4.36 -7.64
C GLN A 100 7.79 3.18 -7.38
N LEU A 101 8.61 2.80 -8.36
CA LEU A 101 9.60 1.72 -8.20
C LEU A 101 10.65 2.08 -7.15
N GLU A 102 11.04 3.35 -7.03
CA GLU A 102 11.96 3.84 -5.99
C GLU A 102 11.43 3.68 -4.55
N LEU A 103 10.14 3.38 -4.36
CA LEU A 103 9.52 3.20 -3.05
C LEU A 103 9.61 1.77 -2.51
N PHE A 104 9.99 0.79 -3.34
CA PHE A 104 9.99 -0.65 -3.01
C PHE A 104 11.41 -1.20 -2.91
#